data_AF-A0A839PA22-F1
#
_entry.id   AF-A0A839PA22-F1
#
_cell.length_a   1.000
_cell.length_b   1.000
_cell.length_c   1.000
_cell.angle_alpha   90.00
_cell.angle_beta   90.00
_cell.angle_gamma   90.00
#
_symmetry.space_group_name_H-M   'P 1'
#
loop_
_entity.id
_entity.type
_entity.pdbx_description
1 polymer ?
#
loop_
_entity_poly.entity_id
_entity_poly.type
_entity_poly.pdbx_seq_one_letter_code
_entity_poly.pdbx_strand_id
1 'polypeptide(L)'
;MSQHAGLCARFILISLVLTGLSACARGPDFQGVPQEGAANTGTFPTFARTPRGETKQLTQQETASITSALDADKQRQQGIAAPPPTTQAELDAIRRQAQQEADETLKEIETESD
;
A
#
# COMPACT_ATOMS: atom_id res chain seq x y z
N MET A 1 -40.05 0.12 22.46
CA MET A 1 -39.08 -0.98 22.23
C MET A 1 -38.18 -0.78 20.99
N SER A 2 -38.46 0.19 20.09
CA SER A 2 -37.67 0.40 18.86
C SER A 2 -36.34 1.16 19.04
N GLN A 3 -36.19 1.95 20.12
CA GLN A 3 -34.99 2.76 20.35
C GLN A 3 -33.76 1.93 20.79
N HIS A 4 -33.97 0.76 21.43
CA HIS A 4 -32.88 -0.12 21.83
C HIS A 4 -32.26 -0.88 20.65
N ALA A 5 -33.04 -1.13 19.59
CA ALA A 5 -32.54 -1.80 18.39
C ALA A 5 -31.55 -0.93 17.59
N GLY A 6 -31.83 0.38 17.49
CA GLY A 6 -30.95 1.33 16.82
C GLY A 6 -29.64 1.60 17.58
N LEU A 7 -29.69 1.64 18.91
CA LEU A 7 -28.49 1.76 19.74
C LEU A 7 -27.60 0.51 19.62
N CYS A 8 -28.18 -0.69 19.72
CA CYS A 8 -27.43 -1.94 19.57
C CYS A 8 -26.76 -2.06 18.19
N ALA A 9 -27.44 -1.68 17.12
CA ALA A 9 -26.87 -1.70 15.77
C ALA A 9 -25.65 -0.77 15.63
N ARG A 10 -25.71 0.43 16.22
CA ARG A 10 -24.59 1.39 16.23
C ARG A 10 -23.38 0.86 17.03
N PHE A 11 -23.62 0.25 18.19
CA PHE A 11 -22.55 -0.38 18.96
C PHE A 11 -21.89 -1.55 18.21
N ILE A 12 -22.67 -2.36 17.50
CA ILE A 12 -22.15 -3.47 16.68
C ILE A 12 -21.27 -2.93 15.55
N LEU A 13 -21.70 -1.87 14.86
CA LEU A 13 -20.93 -1.27 13.77
C LEU A 13 -19.61 -0.62 14.25
N ILE A 14 -19.64 0.10 15.38
CA ILE A 14 -18.43 0.69 15.99
C ILE A 14 -17.45 -0.41 16.40
N SER A 15 -17.96 -1.50 16.96
CA SER A 15 -17.13 -2.65 17.38
C SER A 15 -16.40 -3.27 16.19
N LEU A 16 -17.09 -3.45 15.06
CA LEU A 16 -16.55 -4.03 13.85
C LEU A 16 -15.39 -3.18 13.28
N VAL A 17 -15.56 -1.86 13.26
CA VAL A 17 -14.54 -0.90 12.79
C VAL A 17 -13.32 -0.92 13.72
N LEU A 18 -13.52 -0.92 15.04
CA LEU A 18 -12.42 -0.95 16.01
C LEU A 18 -11.57 -2.24 15.91
N THR A 19 -12.22 -3.39 15.66
CA THR A 19 -11.50 -4.65 15.45
C THR A 19 -10.71 -4.68 14.13
N GLY A 20 -11.25 -4.10 13.05
CA GLY A 20 -10.57 -4.03 11.76
C GLY A 20 -9.27 -3.23 11.78
N LEU A 21 -9.22 -2.13 12.55
CA LEU A 21 -8.03 -1.30 12.67
C LEU A 21 -6.91 -1.95 13.50
N SER A 22 -7.26 -2.81 14.47
CA SER A 22 -6.27 -3.50 15.31
C SER A 22 -5.49 -4.61 14.59
N ALA A 23 -6.00 -5.07 13.43
CA ALA A 23 -5.38 -6.12 12.64
C ALA A 23 -4.17 -5.65 11.82
N CYS A 24 -4.01 -4.34 11.57
CA CYS A 24 -2.91 -3.82 10.76
C CYS A 24 -1.61 -3.55 11.53
N ALA A 25 -1.61 -3.63 12.87
CA ALA A 25 -0.45 -3.26 13.70
C ALA A 25 0.13 -4.41 14.52
N ARG A 26 -0.38 -5.63 14.37
CA ARG A 26 -0.06 -6.75 15.28
C ARG A 26 0.34 -8.04 14.54
N GLY A 27 1.05 -7.89 13.43
CA GLY A 27 1.78 -8.98 12.78
C GLY A 27 3.13 -9.23 13.46
N PRO A 28 3.68 -10.46 13.38
CA PRO A 28 5.05 -10.76 13.83
C PRO A 28 6.10 -9.86 13.17
N ASP A 29 5.78 -9.28 12.01
CA ASP A 29 6.60 -8.30 11.29
C ASP A 29 6.85 -6.99 12.07
N PHE A 30 6.06 -6.71 13.12
CA PHE A 30 6.21 -5.55 14.01
C PHE A 30 6.75 -5.91 15.39
N GLN A 31 7.01 -7.19 15.66
CA GLN A 31 7.83 -7.58 16.80
C GLN A 31 9.27 -7.23 16.41
N GLY A 32 9.67 -6.01 16.73
CA GLY A 32 11.06 -5.59 16.56
C GLY A 32 11.97 -6.69 17.08
N VAL A 33 12.78 -7.26 16.19
CA VAL A 33 13.87 -8.15 16.58
C VAL A 33 14.62 -7.42 17.69
N PRO A 34 14.97 -8.06 18.83
CA PRO A 34 15.82 -7.42 19.82
C PRO A 34 17.00 -6.83 19.07
N GLN A 35 17.10 -5.50 19.08
CA GLN A 35 18.19 -4.85 18.37
C GLN A 35 19.45 -5.25 19.14
N GLU A 36 20.19 -6.23 18.62
CA GLU A 36 21.60 -6.43 18.97
C GLU A 36 22.38 -5.25 18.39
N GLY A 37 22.08 -4.05 18.89
CA GLY A 37 22.85 -2.83 18.71
C GLY A 37 23.61 -2.60 20.00
N ALA A 38 24.80 -2.03 19.87
CA ALA A 38 25.79 -1.90 20.93
C ALA A 38 25.15 -1.52 22.28
N ALA A 39 24.98 -2.52 23.15
CA ALA A 39 24.95 -2.27 24.57
C ALA A 39 26.21 -1.45 24.90
N ASN A 40 26.11 -0.54 25.86
CA ASN A 40 27.20 0.37 26.23
C ASN A 40 28.31 -0.42 26.95
N THR A 41 28.97 -1.34 26.24
CA THR A 41 29.98 -2.28 26.70
C THR A 41 31.38 -1.67 26.68
N GLY A 42 31.50 -0.39 26.28
CA GLY A 42 32.78 0.28 26.07
C GLY A 42 33.52 -0.16 24.79
N THR A 43 32.89 -0.99 23.95
CA THR A 43 33.44 -1.44 22.66
C THR A 43 32.65 -0.82 21.51
N PHE A 44 33.32 0.01 20.71
CA PHE A 44 32.73 0.66 19.55
C PHE A 44 32.87 -0.23 18.30
N PRO A 45 31.88 -0.23 17.38
CA PRO A 45 32.01 -0.94 16.12
C PRO A 45 33.12 -0.30 15.27
N THR A 46 34.03 -1.13 14.78
CA THR A 46 35.11 -0.67 13.90
C THR A 46 34.59 -0.51 12.47
N PHE A 47 34.47 0.75 12.00
CA PHE A 47 34.08 1.08 10.62
C PHE A 47 35.18 0.82 9.57
N ALA A 48 36.34 0.28 9.97
CA ALA A 48 37.43 -0.05 9.06
C ALA A 48 37.10 -1.23 8.11
N ARG A 49 36.04 -2.00 8.40
CA ARG A 49 35.54 -3.01 7.46
C ARG A 49 34.57 -2.35 6.51
N THR A 50 35.05 -1.98 5.32
CA THR A 50 34.19 -1.60 4.21
C THR A 50 33.24 -2.79 3.93
N PRO A 51 31.91 -2.61 4.00
CA PRO A 51 31.01 -3.67 3.59
C PRO A 51 31.31 -3.98 2.13
N ARG A 52 31.71 -5.23 1.84
CA ARG A 52 31.77 -5.70 0.46
C ARG A 52 30.33 -5.68 -0.04
N GLY A 53 29.99 -4.70 -0.86
CA GLY A 53 28.71 -4.71 -1.56
C GLY A 53 28.56 -6.06 -2.25
N GLU A 54 27.49 -6.80 -1.96
CA GLU A 54 27.17 -8.01 -2.68
C GLU A 54 26.71 -7.62 -4.10
N THR A 55 27.66 -7.23 -4.95
CA THR A 55 27.43 -7.12 -6.39
C THR A 55 27.49 -8.53 -6.97
N LYS A 56 26.58 -9.41 -6.55
CA LYS A 56 26.42 -10.70 -7.21
C LYS A 56 25.90 -10.40 -8.61
N GLN A 57 26.79 -10.53 -9.58
CA GLN A 57 26.40 -10.47 -10.98
C GLN A 57 25.51 -11.67 -11.26
N LEU A 58 24.39 -11.42 -11.94
CA LEU A 58 23.52 -12.49 -12.40
C LEU A 58 24.34 -13.43 -13.29
N THR A 59 24.25 -14.72 -13.03
CA THR A 59 24.79 -15.73 -13.94
C THR A 59 24.05 -15.66 -15.28
N GLN A 60 24.64 -16.24 -16.34
CA GLN A 60 23.97 -16.30 -17.64
C GLN A 60 22.63 -17.05 -17.56
N GLN A 61 22.55 -18.08 -16.72
CA GLN A 61 21.34 -18.86 -16.53
C GLN A 61 20.25 -18.05 -15.82
N GLU A 62 20.59 -17.31 -14.76
CA GLU A 62 19.65 -16.41 -14.08
C GLU A 62 19.17 -15.31 -15.01
N THR A 63 20.09 -14.74 -15.80
CA THR A 63 19.75 -13.72 -16.80
C THR A 63 18.75 -14.27 -17.82
N ALA A 64 19.00 -15.44 -18.39
CA ALA A 64 18.08 -16.07 -19.35
C ALA A 64 16.70 -16.36 -18.73
N SER A 65 16.67 -16.81 -17.47
CA SER A 65 15.41 -17.06 -16.75
C SER A 65 14.61 -15.78 -16.52
N ILE A 66 15.27 -14.69 -16.10
CA ILE A 66 14.64 -13.40 -15.85
C ILE A 66 14.12 -12.79 -17.16
N THR A 67 14.91 -12.83 -18.23
CA THR A 67 14.50 -12.34 -19.54
C THR A 67 13.29 -13.09 -20.07
N SER A 68 13.28 -14.43 -19.96
CA SER A 68 12.14 -15.26 -20.35
C SER A 68 10.87 -14.91 -19.59
N ALA A 69 10.97 -14.68 -18.28
CA ALA A 69 9.84 -14.22 -17.47
C ALA A 69 9.32 -12.85 -17.93
N LEU A 70 10.23 -11.89 -18.16
CA LEU A 70 9.87 -10.56 -18.67
C LEU A 70 9.19 -10.62 -20.04
N ASP A 71 9.68 -11.47 -20.95
CA ASP A 71 9.09 -11.64 -22.28
C ASP A 71 7.68 -12.25 -22.19
N ALA A 72 7.48 -13.24 -21.31
CA ALA A 72 6.16 -13.79 -21.05
C ALA A 72 5.20 -12.74 -20.48
N ASP A 73 5.66 -11.89 -19.57
CA ASP A 73 4.88 -10.80 -18.98
C ASP A 73 4.50 -9.75 -20.03
N LYS A 74 5.45 -9.40 -20.89
CA LYS A 74 5.22 -8.48 -22.02
C LYS A 74 4.16 -9.03 -22.98
N GLN A 75 4.20 -10.32 -23.30
CA GLN A 75 3.17 -10.96 -24.13
C GLN A 75 1.80 -10.92 -23.45
N ARG A 76 1.73 -11.15 -22.13
CA ARG A 76 0.47 -11.03 -21.38
C ARG A 76 -0.07 -9.59 -21.41
N GLN A 77 0.79 -8.58 -21.30
CA GLN A 77 0.39 -7.18 -21.40
C GLN A 77 -0.10 -6.80 -22.80
N GLN A 78 0.51 -7.33 -23.87
CA GLN A 78 0.07 -7.09 -25.25
C GLN A 78 -1.32 -7.67 -25.56
N GLY A 79 -1.74 -8.70 -24.81
CA GLY A 79 -3.10 -9.26 -24.89
C GLY A 79 -4.16 -8.41 -24.19
N ILE A 80 -3.75 -7.42 -23.38
CA ILE A 80 -4.69 -6.47 -22.77
C ILE A 80 -5.02 -5.42 -23.85
N ALA A 81 -6.30 -5.33 -24.19
CA ALA A 81 -6.78 -4.30 -25.11
C ALA A 81 -6.31 -2.93 -24.59
N ALA A 82 -5.60 -2.18 -25.44
CA ALA A 82 -5.28 -0.81 -25.12
C ALA A 82 -6.59 -0.07 -24.82
N PRO A 83 -6.65 0.74 -23.76
CA PRO A 83 -7.82 1.58 -23.54
C PRO A 83 -8.07 2.40 -24.82
N PRO A 84 -9.34 2.60 -25.21
CA PRO A 84 -9.65 3.36 -26.40
C PRO A 84 -8.92 4.72 -26.33
N PRO A 85 -8.43 5.26 -27.45
CA PRO A 85 -7.73 6.53 -27.45
C PRO A 85 -8.65 7.60 -26.86
N THR A 86 -8.41 7.97 -25.61
CA THR A 86 -9.19 8.99 -24.92
C THR A 86 -8.81 10.32 -25.53
N THR A 87 -9.78 11.02 -26.12
CA THR A 87 -9.51 12.36 -26.66
C THR A 87 -9.14 13.30 -25.50
N GLN A 88 -8.36 14.34 -25.76
CA GLN A 88 -8.00 15.29 -24.72
C GLN A 88 -9.24 15.92 -24.06
N ALA A 89 -10.30 16.14 -24.84
CA ALA A 89 -11.59 16.62 -24.38
C ALA A 89 -12.28 15.65 -23.39
N GLU A 90 -12.14 14.35 -23.62
CA GLU A 90 -12.71 13.31 -22.76
C GLU A 90 -11.91 13.16 -21.46
N LEU A 91 -10.58 13.28 -21.51
CA LEU A 91 -9.75 13.38 -20.30
C LEU A 91 -10.11 14.60 -19.44
N ASP A 92 -10.36 15.75 -20.08
CA ASP A 92 -10.78 16.96 -19.39
C ASP A 92 -12.21 16.88 -18.84
N ALA A 93 -13.09 16.10 -19.48
CA ALA A 93 -14.42 15.79 -18.93
C ALA A 93 -14.31 14.92 -17.67
N ILE A 94 -13.49 13.85 -17.72
CA ILE A 94 -13.26 12.95 -16.58
C ILE A 94 -12.66 13.72 -15.39
N ARG A 95 -11.68 14.61 -15.64
CA ARG A 95 -11.09 15.45 -14.57
C ARG A 95 -12.12 16.35 -13.91
N ARG A 96 -12.99 16.99 -14.70
CA ARG A 96 -14.04 17.86 -14.17
C ARG A 96 -15.06 17.08 -13.35
N GLN A 97 -15.45 15.90 -13.80
CA GLN A 97 -16.33 15.02 -13.04
C GLN A 97 -15.69 14.64 -11.70
N ALA A 98 -14.43 14.20 -11.70
CA ALA A 98 -13.73 13.85 -10.47
C ALA A 98 -13.60 15.02 -9.49
N GLN A 99 -13.44 16.25 -10.00
CA GLN A 99 -13.43 17.46 -9.15
C GLN A 99 -14.81 17.73 -8.54
N GLN A 100 -15.87 17.61 -9.33
CA GLN A 100 -17.25 17.82 -8.84
C GLN A 100 -17.63 16.81 -7.75
N GLU A 101 -17.33 15.53 -7.96
CA GLU A 101 -17.59 14.48 -6.98
C GLU A 101 -16.80 14.72 -5.68
N ALA A 102 -15.55 15.19 -5.78
CA ALA A 102 -14.74 15.56 -4.62
C ALA A 102 -15.34 16.75 -3.85
N ASP A 103 -15.77 17.80 -4.57
CA ASP A 103 -16.39 18.99 -3.96
C ASP A 103 -17.73 18.65 -3.28
N GLU A 104 -18.55 17.80 -3.89
CA GLU A 104 -19.80 17.32 -3.27
C GLU A 104 -19.52 16.50 -2.00
N THR A 105 -18.53 15.60 -2.06
CA THR A 105 -18.13 14.80 -0.90
C THR A 105 -17.61 15.68 0.24
N LEU A 106 -16.79 16.70 -0.08
CA LEU A 106 -16.30 17.65 0.92
C LEU A 106 -17.45 18.39 1.59
N LYS A 107 -18.44 18.83 0.81
CA LYS A 107 -19.63 19.50 1.34
C LYS A 107 -20.45 18.59 2.26
N GLU A 108 -20.62 17.32 1.92
CA GLU A 108 -21.30 16.35 2.78
C GLU A 108 -20.56 16.19 4.12
N ILE A 109 -19.23 16.04 4.09
CA ILE A 109 -18.39 15.94 5.29
C ILE A 109 -18.52 17.20 6.15
N GLU A 110 -18.51 18.39 5.55
CA GLU A 110 -18.69 19.65 6.26
C GLU A 110 -20.06 19.72 6.95
N THR A 111 -21.13 19.27 6.28
CA THR A 111 -22.48 19.26 6.87
C THR A 111 -22.71 18.19 7.92
N GLU A 112 -21.96 17.08 7.89
CA GLU A 112 -22.01 16.01 8.91
C GLU A 112 -21.15 16.33 10.15
N SER A 113 -20.20 17.26 10.01
CA SER A 113 -19.28 17.67 11.08
C SER A 113 -19.80 18.80 11.98
N ASP A 114 -20.96 19.39 11.65
CA ASP A 114 -21.73 20.36 12.46
C ASP A 114 -22.87 19.69 13.26
#